data_AF-A0A0S2EQD9-F1
#
_entry.id   AF-A0A0S2EQD9-F1
#
_cell.length_a   1.000
_cell.length_b   1.000
_cell.length_c   1.000
_cell.angle_alpha   90.00
_cell.angle_beta   90.00
_cell.angle_gamma   90.00
#
_symmetry.space_group_name_H-M   'P 1'
#
loop_
_entity.id
_entity.type
_entity.pdbx_description
1 polymer ?
#
loop_
_entity_poly.entity_id
_entity_poly.type
_entity_poly.pdbx_seq_one_letter_code
_entity_poly.pdbx_strand_id
1 'polypeptide(L)'
;MVRPNKMVDGQIVPLTDAEWAEYQKMQSDPPLISQATITYKADVWRRSTEEQAAAIDTELTKLDVRMRRLWDDAQYLDHSTEEFALLQATMLQAFGQAETDRILAPSNA
;
A
#
# COMPACT_ATOMS: atom_id res chain seq x y z
N MET A 1 -22.47 -18.86 23.37
CA MET A 1 -21.10 -18.75 22.84
C MET A 1 -20.17 -19.38 23.87
N VAL A 2 -19.38 -20.38 23.50
CA VAL A 2 -18.51 -21.11 24.44
C VAL A 2 -17.22 -20.31 24.64
N ARG A 3 -16.75 -20.15 25.89
CA ARG A 3 -15.50 -19.44 26.19
C ARG A 3 -14.30 -20.28 25.74
N PRO A 4 -13.28 -19.68 25.08
CA PRO A 4 -12.05 -20.38 24.75
C PRO A 4 -11.29 -20.84 26.00
N ASN A 5 -10.49 -21.89 25.85
CA ASN A 5 -9.57 -22.36 26.89
C ASN A 5 -8.14 -21.89 26.60
N LYS A 6 -7.35 -21.72 27.65
CA LYS A 6 -5.90 -21.52 27.60
C LYS A 6 -5.18 -22.65 28.33
N MET A 7 -3.90 -22.82 28.03
CA MET A 7 -3.02 -23.71 28.80
C MET A 7 -2.29 -22.92 29.87
N VAL A 8 -2.39 -23.37 31.12
CA VAL A 8 -1.63 -22.84 32.26
C VAL A 8 -1.09 -24.04 33.03
N ASP A 9 0.23 -24.11 33.22
CA ASP A 9 0.91 -25.20 33.94
C ASP A 9 0.52 -26.62 33.49
N GLY A 10 0.33 -26.81 32.17
CA GLY A 10 -0.04 -28.10 31.58
C GLY A 10 -1.51 -28.49 31.74
N GLN A 11 -2.34 -27.60 32.31
CA GLN A 11 -3.79 -27.80 32.42
C GLN A 11 -4.56 -26.90 31.45
N ILE A 12 -5.64 -27.43 30.88
CA ILE A 12 -6.56 -26.69 30.02
C ILE A 12 -7.61 -26.05 30.93
N VAL A 13 -7.58 -24.72 31.02
CA VAL A 13 -8.51 -23.93 31.84
C VAL A 13 -9.27 -22.94 30.98
N PRO A 14 -10.55 -22.65 31.28
CA PRO A 14 -11.28 -21.58 30.58
C PRO A 14 -10.61 -20.22 30.83
N LEU A 15 -10.71 -19.32 29.85
CA LEU A 15 -10.30 -17.93 30.04
C LEU A 15 -11.07 -17.31 31.22
N THR A 16 -10.36 -16.51 32.01
CA THR A 16 -10.98 -15.71 33.08
C THR A 16 -11.91 -14.65 32.48
N ASP A 17 -12.76 -14.02 33.32
CA ASP A 17 -13.66 -12.95 32.85
C ASP A 17 -12.90 -11.77 32.23
N ALA A 18 -11.74 -11.40 32.81
CA ALA A 18 -10.89 -10.32 32.30
C ALA A 18 -10.29 -10.67 30.93
N GLU A 19 -9.73 -11.87 30.79
CA GLU A 19 -9.14 -12.33 29.53
C GLU A 19 -10.21 -12.57 28.46
N TRP A 20 -11.42 -12.95 28.87
CA TRP A 20 -12.55 -13.08 27.95
C TRP A 20 -13.00 -11.73 27.41
N ALA A 21 -13.02 -10.68 28.25
CA ALA A 21 -13.30 -9.32 27.81
C ALA A 21 -12.23 -8.80 26.83
N GLU A 22 -10.95 -9.10 27.10
CA GLU A 22 -9.85 -8.77 26.17
C GLU A 22 -9.94 -9.55 24.86
N TYR A 23 -10.27 -10.85 24.91
CA TYR A 23 -10.48 -11.69 23.73
C TYR A 23 -11.64 -11.17 22.88
N GLN A 24 -12.74 -10.77 23.51
CA GLN A 24 -13.88 -10.15 22.83
C GLN A 24 -13.51 -8.81 22.20
N LYS A 25 -12.68 -8.01 22.87
CA LYS A 25 -12.16 -6.75 22.32
C LYS A 25 -11.27 -6.99 21.10
N MET A 26 -10.35 -7.96 21.16
CA MET A 26 -9.52 -8.36 20.02
C MET A 26 -10.33 -8.91 18.85
N GLN A 27 -11.40 -9.67 19.10
CA GLN A 27 -12.29 -10.16 18.04
C GLN A 27 -13.14 -9.06 17.41
N SER A 28 -13.51 -8.04 18.18
CA SER A 28 -14.33 -6.92 17.69
C SER A 28 -13.53 -5.91 16.88
N ASP A 29 -12.20 -5.91 17.03
CA ASP A 29 -11.25 -5.07 16.30
C ASP A 29 -10.12 -5.94 15.72
N PRO A 30 -10.44 -6.85 14.77
CA PRO A 30 -9.39 -7.56 14.05
C PRO A 30 -8.50 -6.50 13.39
N PRO A 31 -7.16 -6.62 13.45
CA PRO A 31 -6.30 -5.67 12.77
C PRO A 31 -6.73 -5.65 11.31
N LEU A 32 -7.25 -4.51 10.85
CA LEU A 32 -7.57 -4.31 9.46
C LEU A 32 -6.29 -4.59 8.70
N ILE A 33 -6.27 -5.71 7.96
CA ILE A 33 -5.26 -5.90 6.93
C ILE A 33 -5.58 -4.80 5.93
N SER A 34 -4.92 -3.64 6.09
CA SER A 34 -5.04 -2.50 5.20
C SER A 34 -4.76 -3.03 3.81
N GLN A 35 -5.78 -3.09 2.95
CA GLN A 35 -5.56 -3.48 1.57
C GLN A 35 -4.48 -2.55 1.02
N ALA A 36 -3.42 -3.14 0.44
CA ALA A 36 -2.33 -2.36 -0.11
C ALA A 36 -2.93 -1.33 -1.07
N THR A 37 -2.67 -0.05 -0.81
CA THR A 37 -3.12 1.02 -1.68
C THR A 37 -2.23 0.98 -2.92
N ILE A 38 -2.79 0.53 -4.03
CA ILE A 38 -2.05 0.34 -5.27
C ILE A 38 -2.52 1.29 -6.37
N THR A 39 -1.62 1.64 -7.27
CA THR A 39 -1.94 2.28 -8.55
C THR A 39 -1.40 1.41 -9.68
N TYR A 40 -2.27 0.97 -10.60
CA TYR A 40 -1.82 0.28 -11.79
C TYR A 40 -1.10 1.25 -12.73
N LYS A 41 -0.01 0.80 -13.35
CA LYS A 41 0.72 1.64 -14.33
C LYS A 41 -0.14 1.98 -15.54
N ALA A 42 -1.03 1.06 -15.93
CA ALA A 42 -2.01 1.33 -16.96
C ALA A 42 -2.88 2.57 -16.63
N ASP A 43 -3.22 2.79 -15.36
CA ASP A 43 -4.00 3.96 -14.95
C ASP A 43 -3.15 5.23 -14.92
N VAL A 44 -1.88 5.14 -14.51
CA VAL A 44 -0.92 6.25 -14.65
C VAL A 44 -0.88 6.74 -16.11
N TRP A 45 -0.75 5.83 -17.05
CA TRP A 45 -0.72 6.17 -18.48
C TRP A 45 -2.05 6.69 -19.00
N ARG A 46 -3.19 6.09 -18.63
CA ARG A 46 -4.53 6.58 -19.04
C ARG A 46 -4.86 7.96 -18.49
N ARG A 47 -4.34 8.30 -17.31
CA ARG A 47 -4.56 9.60 -16.68
C ARG A 47 -3.59 10.66 -17.20
N SER A 48 -2.46 10.27 -17.76
CA SER A 48 -1.48 11.19 -18.30
C SER A 48 -1.91 11.69 -19.68
N THR A 49 -1.70 12.98 -19.95
CA THR A 49 -1.66 13.48 -21.33
C THR A 49 -0.41 12.95 -22.04
N GLU A 50 -0.32 13.05 -23.37
CA GLU A 50 0.89 12.61 -24.08
C GLU A 50 2.15 13.39 -23.65
N GLU A 51 2.00 14.68 -23.37
CA GLU A 51 3.10 15.51 -22.86
C GLU A 51 3.55 15.03 -21.47
N GLN A 52 2.60 14.68 -20.61
CA GLN A 52 2.88 14.12 -19.28
C GLN A 52 3.52 12.74 -19.40
N ALA A 53 3.02 11.87 -20.29
CA ALA A 53 3.56 10.54 -20.50
C ALA A 53 5.00 10.60 -21.01
N ALA A 54 5.29 11.46 -22.00
CA ALA A 54 6.63 11.68 -22.51
C ALA A 54 7.59 12.25 -21.44
N ALA A 55 7.09 13.15 -20.59
CA ALA A 55 7.86 13.69 -19.47
C ALA A 55 8.14 12.63 -18.40
N ILE A 56 7.15 11.81 -18.04
CA ILE A 56 7.32 10.67 -17.11
C ILE A 56 8.38 9.71 -17.66
N ASP A 57 8.28 9.31 -18.93
CA ASP A 57 9.25 8.41 -19.56
C ASP A 57 10.67 9.01 -19.53
N THR A 58 10.79 10.30 -19.85
CA THR A 58 12.07 11.03 -19.78
C THR A 58 12.66 11.02 -18.37
N GLU A 59 11.87 11.28 -17.32
CA GLU A 59 12.36 11.26 -15.94
C GLU A 59 12.76 9.85 -15.48
N LEU A 60 12.01 8.82 -15.89
CA LEU A 60 12.33 7.43 -15.59
C LEU A 60 13.70 7.01 -16.15
N THR A 61 14.12 7.57 -17.30
CA THR A 61 15.46 7.29 -17.86
C THR A 61 16.60 7.80 -16.97
N LYS A 62 16.34 8.82 -16.14
CA LYS A 62 17.33 9.41 -15.22
C LYS A 62 17.47 8.63 -13.92
N LEU A 63 16.51 7.75 -13.61
CA LEU A 63 16.57 6.90 -12.43
C LEU A 63 17.66 5.83 -12.56
N ASP A 64 18.19 5.41 -11.41
CA ASP A 64 19.14 4.32 -11.32
C ASP A 64 18.59 3.03 -11.92
N VAL A 65 19.49 2.17 -12.41
CA VAL A 65 19.13 0.93 -13.12
C VAL A 65 18.17 0.06 -12.31
N ARG A 66 18.35 -0.04 -11.00
CA ARG A 66 17.46 -0.83 -10.13
C ARG A 66 16.03 -0.29 -10.13
N MET A 67 15.87 1.02 -9.96
CA MET A 67 14.56 1.68 -9.92
C MET A 67 13.85 1.58 -11.27
N ARG A 68 14.59 1.76 -12.36
CA ARG A 68 14.07 1.61 -13.71
C ARG A 68 13.60 0.18 -13.99
N ARG A 69 14.39 -0.83 -13.61
CA ARG A 69 13.99 -2.25 -13.74
C ARG A 69 12.73 -2.57 -12.93
N LEU A 70 12.63 -2.05 -11.71
CA LEU A 70 11.43 -2.20 -10.90
C LEU A 70 10.21 -1.50 -11.54
N TRP A 71 10.43 -0.35 -12.18
CA TRP A 71 9.42 0.30 -13.00
C TRP A 71 9.07 -0.46 -14.28
N ASP A 72 10.01 -1.13 -14.93
CA ASP A 72 9.69 -1.84 -16.18
C ASP A 72 8.94 -3.15 -15.88
N ASP A 73 9.32 -3.85 -14.82
CA ASP A 73 8.82 -5.20 -14.53
C ASP A 73 7.50 -5.19 -13.74
N ALA A 74 7.28 -4.21 -12.85
CA ALA A 74 6.07 -4.20 -12.01
C ALA A 74 4.82 -3.76 -12.80
N GLN A 75 3.67 -4.36 -12.52
CA GLN A 75 2.39 -3.98 -13.14
C GLN A 75 1.66 -2.85 -12.40
N TYR A 76 1.98 -2.71 -11.12
CA TYR A 76 1.39 -1.74 -10.22
C TYR A 76 2.47 -1.11 -9.33
N LEU A 77 2.09 0.00 -8.71
CA LEU A 77 2.84 0.72 -7.70
C LEU A 77 2.14 0.51 -6.37
N ASP A 78 2.89 0.14 -5.35
CA ASP A 78 2.39 0.02 -3.98
C ASP A 78 2.76 1.28 -3.21
N HIS A 79 1.76 1.99 -2.69
CA HIS A 79 1.94 3.28 -2.00
C HIS A 79 2.68 3.14 -0.67
N SER A 80 2.83 1.93 -0.16
CA SER A 80 3.56 1.67 1.09
C SER A 80 5.07 1.54 0.89
N THR A 81 5.56 1.48 -0.36
CA THR A 81 6.99 1.25 -0.63
C THR A 81 7.78 2.55 -0.76
N GLU A 82 9.07 2.49 -0.40
CA GLU A 82 9.98 3.63 -0.54
C GLU A 82 10.15 4.04 -2.01
N GLU A 83 10.06 3.08 -2.94
CA GLU A 83 10.13 3.34 -4.37
C GLU A 83 8.97 4.22 -4.87
N PHE A 84 7.77 4.05 -4.32
CA PHE A 84 6.63 4.92 -4.63
C PHE A 84 6.86 6.35 -4.12
N ALA A 85 7.36 6.50 -2.90
CA ALA A 85 7.66 7.82 -2.34
C ALA A 85 8.70 8.59 -3.16
N LEU A 86 9.74 7.90 -3.66
CA LEU A 86 10.74 8.48 -4.55
C LEU A 86 10.13 8.92 -5.89
N LEU A 87 9.33 8.05 -6.52
CA LEU A 87 8.65 8.38 -7.77
C LEU A 87 7.69 9.57 -7.60
N GLN A 88 6.91 9.57 -6.52
CA GLN A 88 5.98 10.65 -6.20
C GLN A 88 6.74 11.98 -6.03
N ALA A 89 7.88 11.98 -5.34
CA ALA A 89 8.70 13.18 -5.18
C ALA A 89 9.23 13.71 -6.53
N THR A 90 9.67 12.82 -7.43
CA THR A 90 10.10 13.21 -8.78
C THR A 90 8.95 13.81 -9.59
N MET A 91 7.77 13.17 -9.59
CA MET A 91 6.60 13.66 -10.31
C MET A 91 6.08 14.98 -9.72
N LEU A 92 6.14 15.13 -8.38
CA LEU A 92 5.78 16.35 -7.68
C LEU A 92 6.65 17.54 -8.12
N GLN A 93 7.94 17.32 -8.29
CA GLN A 93 8.86 18.35 -8.80
C GLN A 93 8.60 18.68 -10.28
N ALA A 94 8.21 17.70 -11.10
CA ALA A 94 7.99 17.88 -12.53
C ALA A 94 6.65 18.55 -12.86
N PHE A 95 5.57 18.18 -12.17
CA PHE A 95 4.19 18.55 -12.54
C PHE A 95 3.45 19.35 -11.47
N GLY A 96 3.97 19.39 -10.24
CA GLY A 96 3.28 19.96 -9.09
C GLY A 96 2.28 18.99 -8.44
N GLN A 97 1.74 19.42 -7.29
CA GLN A 97 0.96 18.57 -6.39
C GLN A 97 -0.32 18.05 -7.03
N ALA A 98 -1.12 18.94 -7.63
CA ALA A 98 -2.44 18.60 -8.15
C ALA A 98 -2.39 17.51 -9.23
N GLU A 99 -1.45 17.60 -10.17
CA GLU A 99 -1.30 16.60 -11.22
C GLU A 99 -0.68 15.31 -10.71
N THR A 100 0.29 15.39 -9.80
CA THR A 100 0.89 14.20 -9.20
C THR A 100 -0.15 13.37 -8.45
N ASP A 101 -0.99 14.02 -7.64
CA ASP A 101 -2.06 13.35 -6.90
C ASP A 101 -3.09 12.72 -7.83
N ARG A 102 -3.42 13.40 -8.94
CA ARG A 102 -4.36 12.87 -9.93
C ARG A 102 -3.79 11.66 -10.66
N ILE A 103 -2.54 11.73 -11.12
CA ILE A 103 -1.89 10.67 -11.89
C ILE A 103 -1.64 9.44 -11.00
N LEU A 104 -1.08 9.64 -9.80
CA LEU A 104 -0.73 8.59 -8.85
C LEU A 104 -1.87 8.22 -7.90
N ALA A 105 -3.10 8.69 -8.14
CA ALA A 105 -4.25 8.32 -7.33
C ALA A 105 -4.38 6.78 -7.23
N PRO A 106 -4.84 6.23 -6.10
CA PRO A 106 -5.13 4.81 -5.99
C PRO A 106 -6.03 4.34 -7.13
N SER A 107 -5.76 3.15 -7.65
CA SER A 107 -6.66 2.49 -8.59
C SER A 107 -7.81 1.87 -7.83
N ASN A 108 -9.04 2.14 -8.25
CA ASN A 108 -10.20 1.42 -7.74
C ASN A 108 -10.18 0.00 -8.35
N ALA A 109 -10.19 -1.01 -7.49
CA ALA A 109 -10.31 -2.41 -7.88
C ALA A 109 -11.67 -2.72 -8.50
#